data_AF-A0A7V3RJA5-F1
#
_entry.id   AF-A0A7V3RJA5-F1
#
_cell.length_a   1.000
_cell.length_b   1.000
_cell.length_c   1.000
_cell.angle_alpha   90.00
_cell.angle_beta   90.00
_cell.angle_gamma   90.00
#
_symmetry.space_group_name_H-M   'P 1'
#
loop_
_entity.id
_entity.type
_entity.pdbx_description
1 polymer ?
#
loop_
_entity_poly.entity_id
_entity_poly.type
_entity_poly.pdbx_seq_one_letter_code
_entity_poly.pdbx_strand_id
1 'polypeptide(L)'
;MYVLNSVVLLFLMSLVLGIIIAIFAKVFEIKEDTRIGEILSVLPGYNCGACGYPGCFNYATAIVMEHVPPNKCSPGGQEVKEKIQKILDSKE
;
A
#
# COMPACT_ATOMS: atom_id res chain seq x y z
N MET A 1 -6.54 -37.98 29.87
CA MET A 1 -6.95 -36.65 30.39
C MET A 1 -5.97 -35.54 30.00
N TYR A 2 -4.67 -35.66 30.29
CA TYR A 2 -3.68 -34.59 30.03
C TYR A 2 -3.58 -34.12 28.57
N VAL A 3 -3.59 -35.05 27.61
CA VAL A 3 -3.52 -34.69 26.18
C VAL A 3 -4.71 -33.82 25.75
N LEU A 4 -5.91 -34.12 26.24
CA LEU A 4 -7.12 -33.36 25.92
C LEU A 4 -7.05 -31.95 26.51
N ASN A 5 -6.56 -31.82 27.75
CA ASN A 5 -6.37 -30.52 28.40
C ASN A 5 -5.36 -29.66 27.62
N SER A 6 -4.24 -30.22 27.18
CA SER A 6 -3.24 -29.50 26.39
C SER A 6 -3.81 -29.00 25.06
N VAL A 7 -4.59 -29.83 24.36
CA VAL A 7 -5.22 -29.45 23.08
C VAL A 7 -6.21 -28.29 23.28
N VAL A 8 -7.04 -28.35 24.33
CA VAL A 8 -7.99 -27.28 24.64
C VAL A 8 -7.28 -25.97 24.98
N LEU A 9 -6.19 -26.04 25.75
CA LEU A 9 -5.43 -24.87 26.19
C LEU A 9 -4.73 -24.17 25.00
N LEU A 10 -4.11 -24.94 24.11
CA LEU A 10 -3.49 -24.41 22.90
C LEU A 10 -4.51 -23.79 21.93
N PHE A 11 -5.67 -24.43 21.79
CA PHE A 11 -6.75 -23.91 20.95
C PHE A 11 -7.26 -22.56 21.48
N LEU A 12 -7.53 -22.47 22.79
CA LEU A 12 -7.98 -21.23 23.42
C LEU A 12 -6.96 -20.10 23.27
N MET A 13 -5.67 -20.38 23.50
CA MET A 13 -4.61 -19.39 23.30
C MET A 13 -4.54 -18.89 21.85
N SER A 14 -4.62 -19.79 20.89
CA SER A 14 -4.59 -19.45 19.47
C SER A 14 -5.80 -18.60 19.07
N LEU A 15 -6.98 -18.94 19.59
CA LEU A 15 -8.22 -18.23 19.31
C LEU A 15 -8.18 -16.81 19.90
N VAL A 16 -7.71 -16.65 21.14
CA VAL A 16 -7.56 -15.34 21.79
C VAL A 16 -6.56 -14.47 21.02
N LEU A 17 -5.38 -15.00 20.71
CA LEU A 17 -4.35 -14.26 19.98
C LEU A 17 -4.80 -13.89 18.56
N GLY A 18 -5.47 -14.81 17.86
CA GLY A 18 -6.01 -14.57 16.53
C GLY A 18 -7.07 -13.45 16.52
N ILE A 19 -7.97 -13.45 17.50
CA ILE A 19 -8.98 -12.38 17.65
C ILE A 19 -8.30 -11.04 17.93
N ILE A 20 -7.29 -11.01 18.80
CA ILE A 20 -6.54 -9.78 19.07
C ILE A 20 -5.92 -9.23 17.78
N ILE A 21 -5.21 -10.06 17.01
CA ILE A 21 -4.60 -9.63 15.74
C ILE A 21 -5.66 -9.12 14.75
N ALA A 22 -6.80 -9.80 14.64
CA ALA A 22 -7.88 -9.37 13.75
C ALA A 22 -8.47 -8.01 14.15
N ILE A 23 -8.61 -7.74 15.45
CA ILE A 23 -9.04 -6.42 15.95
C ILE A 23 -8.00 -5.37 15.59
N PHE A 24 -6.71 -5.63 15.82
CA PHE A 24 -5.64 -4.71 15.46
C PHE A 24 -5.63 -4.41 13.96
N ALA A 25 -5.79 -5.41 13.09
CA ALA A 25 -5.84 -5.20 11.65
C ALA A 25 -6.95 -4.22 11.22
N LYS A 26 -8.10 -4.24 11.91
CA LYS A 26 -9.22 -3.35 11.62
C LYS A 26 -9.08 -1.97 12.27
N VAL A 27 -8.53 -1.90 13.48
CA VAL A 27 -8.34 -0.62 14.20
C VAL A 27 -7.22 0.21 13.57
N PHE A 28 -6.17 -0.44 13.07
CA PHE A 28 -5.04 0.21 12.41
C PHE A 28 -5.17 0.22 10.88
N GLU A 29 -6.38 0.04 10.35
CA GLU A 29 -6.65 0.17 8.92
C GLU A 29 -6.44 1.62 8.49
N ILE A 30 -5.33 1.88 7.79
CA ILE A 30 -5.02 3.19 7.21
C ILE A 30 -5.88 3.35 5.96
N LYS A 31 -6.71 4.40 5.93
CA LYS A 31 -7.43 4.80 4.72
C LYS A 31 -6.42 5.32 3.70
N GLU A 32 -5.96 4.45 2.82
CA GLU A 32 -5.15 4.87 1.68
C GLU A 32 -5.99 5.70 0.71
N ASP A 33 -5.40 6.79 0.21
CA ASP A 33 -5.99 7.55 -0.87
C ASP A 33 -5.99 6.70 -2.14
N THR A 34 -7.18 6.49 -2.71
CA THR A 34 -7.39 5.68 -3.93
C THR A 34 -6.50 6.13 -5.10
N ARG A 35 -6.10 7.40 -5.15
CA ARG A 35 -5.21 7.96 -6.18
C ARG A 35 -3.84 7.29 -6.15
N ILE A 36 -3.35 6.83 -4.99
CA ILE A 36 -2.05 6.13 -4.88
C ILE A 36 -2.09 4.83 -5.69
N GLY A 37 -3.16 4.03 -5.52
CA GLY A 37 -3.34 2.79 -6.27
C GLY A 37 -3.52 3.03 -7.78
N GLU A 38 -4.27 4.07 -8.14
CA GLU A 38 -4.47 4.47 -9.55
C GLU A 38 -3.14 4.89 -10.19
N ILE A 39 -2.35 5.73 -9.52
CA ILE A 39 -1.03 6.15 -9.99
C ILE A 39 -0.06 4.95 -10.06
N LEU A 40 -0.09 4.05 -9.07
CA LEU A 40 0.72 2.84 -9.09
C LEU A 40 0.42 1.97 -10.31
N SER A 41 -0.86 1.85 -10.70
CA SER A 41 -1.28 1.03 -11.84
C SER A 41 -0.76 1.50 -13.20
N VAL A 42 -0.43 2.80 -13.31
CA VAL A 42 0.12 3.39 -14.54
C VAL A 42 1.64 3.49 -14.52
N LEU A 43 2.29 3.29 -13.37
CA LEU A 43 3.74 3.22 -13.28
C LEU A 43 4.27 1.90 -13.85
N PRO A 44 5.49 1.87 -14.44
CA PRO A 44 6.06 0.65 -15.01
C PRO A 44 6.34 -0.48 -14.01
N GLY A 45 6.30 -0.21 -12.71
CA GLY A 45 6.54 -1.20 -11.66
C GLY A 45 7.99 -1.67 -11.51
N TYR A 46 8.95 -1.04 -12.21
CA TYR A 46 10.36 -1.46 -12.17
C TYR A 46 11.07 -1.23 -10.84
N ASN A 47 10.53 -0.39 -9.95
CA ASN A 47 11.14 -0.07 -8.65
C ASN A 47 12.65 0.30 -8.73
N CYS A 48 13.04 0.97 -9.82
CA CYS A 48 14.44 1.23 -10.15
C CYS A 48 15.09 2.41 -9.40
N GLY A 49 14.30 3.20 -8.67
CA GLY A 49 14.80 4.34 -7.90
C GLY A 49 15.19 5.59 -8.71
N ALA A 50 15.07 5.59 -10.04
CA ALA A 50 15.46 6.72 -10.89
C ALA A 50 14.73 8.03 -10.56
N CYS A 51 13.52 7.95 -10.01
CA CYS A 51 12.74 9.11 -9.56
C CYS A 51 13.17 9.69 -8.20
N GLY A 52 14.13 9.05 -7.51
CA GLY A 52 14.59 9.45 -6.17
C GLY A 52 13.84 8.80 -5.01
N TYR A 53 12.95 7.85 -5.27
CA TYR A 53 12.15 7.13 -4.27
C TYR A 53 12.46 5.62 -4.29
N PRO A 54 12.42 4.92 -3.15
CA PRO A 54 12.82 3.51 -3.05
C PRO A 54 11.89 2.52 -3.79
N GLY A 55 10.78 2.98 -4.38
CA GLY A 55 9.86 2.16 -5.16
C GLY A 55 8.79 2.97 -5.89
N CYS A 56 8.10 2.33 -6.83
CA CYS A 56 6.97 2.91 -7.57
C CYS A 56 5.81 3.28 -6.63
N PHE A 57 5.53 2.44 -5.63
CA PHE A 57 4.55 2.74 -4.59
C PHE A 57 4.92 4.02 -3.83
N ASN A 58 6.14 4.12 -3.32
CA ASN A 58 6.61 5.29 -2.58
C ASN A 58 6.58 6.57 -3.43
N TYR A 59 6.91 6.47 -4.72
CA TYR A 59 6.76 7.60 -5.63
C TYR A 59 5.30 8.00 -5.85
N ALA A 60 4.39 7.02 -6.04
CA ALA A 60 2.96 7.27 -6.14
C ALA A 60 2.41 7.93 -4.86
N THR A 61 2.80 7.43 -3.70
CA THR A 61 2.46 8.03 -2.39
C THR A 61 2.99 9.46 -2.29
N ALA A 62 4.24 9.72 -2.67
CA ALA A 62 4.81 11.06 -2.64
C ALA A 62 4.11 12.04 -3.58
N ILE A 63 3.64 11.59 -4.76
CA ILE A 63 2.85 12.44 -5.66
C ILE A 63 1.54 12.89 -4.99
N VAL A 64 0.86 11.97 -4.28
CA VAL A 64 -0.44 12.26 -3.67
C VAL A 64 -0.30 13.01 -2.34
N MET A 65 0.62 12.60 -1.48
CA MET A 65 0.75 13.06 -0.09
C MET A 65 1.70 14.25 0.06
N GLU A 66 2.77 14.29 -0.74
CA GLU A 66 3.80 15.33 -0.68
C GLU A 66 3.75 16.28 -1.90
N HIS A 67 2.82 16.06 -2.82
CA HIS A 67 2.62 16.85 -4.04
C HIS A 67 3.87 17.00 -4.90
N VAL A 68 4.69 15.96 -4.95
CA VAL A 68 5.91 15.98 -5.77
C VAL A 68 5.58 15.91 -7.26
N PRO A 69 6.46 16.44 -8.15
CA PRO A 69 6.19 16.48 -9.57
C PRO A 69 5.93 15.08 -10.17
N PRO A 70 4.86 14.90 -10.98
CA PRO A 70 4.47 13.60 -11.55
C PRO A 70 5.35 13.15 -12.74
N ASN A 71 6.40 13.91 -13.07
CA ASN A 71 7.25 13.72 -14.26
C ASN A 71 8.62 13.09 -13.97
N LYS A 72 8.87 12.59 -12.76
CA LYS A 72 10.19 12.04 -12.37
C LYS A 72 10.42 10.58 -12.79
N CYS A 73 9.40 9.89 -13.32
CA CYS A 73 9.55 8.51 -13.77
C CYS A 73 10.24 8.42 -15.14
N SER A 74 11.58 8.36 -15.15
CA SER A 74 12.36 8.20 -16.39
C SER A 74 11.94 7.01 -17.27
N PRO A 75 11.72 5.78 -16.75
CA PRO A 75 11.33 4.65 -17.60
C PRO A 75 9.88 4.74 -18.11
N GLY A 76 9.00 5.46 -17.40
CA GLY A 76 7.62 5.68 -17.83
C GLY A 76 7.47 6.84 -18.81
N GLY A 77 8.41 7.80 -18.78
CA GLY A 77 8.46 8.93 -19.69
C GLY A 77 7.19 9.77 -19.68
N GLN A 78 6.93 10.41 -20.82
CA GLN A 78 5.82 11.35 -21.01
C GLN A 78 4.44 10.68 -20.93
N GLU A 79 4.31 9.43 -21.41
CA GLU A 79 3.03 8.71 -21.41
C GLU A 79 2.52 8.49 -19.97
N VAL A 80 3.40 8.04 -19.08
CA VAL A 80 3.06 7.82 -17.66
C VAL A 80 2.74 9.15 -16.98
N LYS A 81 3.50 10.21 -17.26
CA LYS A 81 3.21 11.56 -16.73
C LYS A 81 1.80 12.02 -17.09
N GLU A 82 1.38 11.87 -18.34
CA GLU A 82 0.04 12.29 -18.80
C GLU A 82 -1.07 11.49 -18.13
N LYS A 83 -0.87 10.18 -17.95
CA LYS A 83 -1.80 9.32 -17.22
C LYS A 83 -1.93 9.74 -15.75
N ILE A 84 -0.81 10.03 -15.09
CA ILE A 84 -0.80 10.51 -13.70
C ILE A 84 -1.53 11.86 -13.59
N GLN A 85 -1.29 12.78 -14.52
CA GLN A 85 -1.95 14.08 -14.52
C GLN A 85 -3.47 13.93 -14.63
N LYS A 86 -3.96 13.07 -15.55
CA LYS A 86 -5.40 12.78 -15.66
C LYS A 86 -6.01 12.23 -14.38
N ILE A 87 -5.29 11.38 -13.64
CA ILE A 87 -5.74 10.84 -12.36
C ILE A 87 -5.88 11.97 -11.33
N LEU A 88 -4.88 12.86 -11.24
CA LEU A 88 -4.90 14.00 -10.33
C LEU A 88 -6.02 14.99 -10.66
N ASP A 89 -6.26 15.27 -11.94
CA ASP A 89 -7.29 16.23 -12.39
C ASP A 89 -8.73 15.67 -12.24
N SER A 90 -8.90 14.35 -12.22
CA SER A 90 -10.23 13.70 -12.19
C SER A 90 -10.93 13.67 -10.83
N LYS A 91 -10.24 14.03 -9.74
CA LYS A 91 -10.71 13.84 -8.35
C LYS A 91 -10.37 15.03 -7.45
N GLU A 92 -10.67 16.26 -7.89
CA GLU A 92 -10.67 17.44 -7.01
C GLU A 92 -11.77 17.36 -5.94
#